data_AF-A0A5C6EGU4-F1
#
_entry.id   AF-A0A5C6EGU4-F1
#
_cell.length_a   1.000
_cell.length_b   1.000
_cell.length_c   1.000
_cell.angle_alpha   90.00
_cell.angle_beta   90.00
_cell.angle_gamma   90.00
#
_symmetry.space_group_name_H-M   'P 1'
#
loop_
_entity.id
_entity.type
_entity.pdbx_description
1 polymer ?
#
loop_
_entity_poly.entity_id
_entity_poly.type
_entity_poly.pdbx_seq_one_letter_code
_entity_poly.pdbx_strand_id
1 'polypeptide(L)'
;MTDFFVKTDQSVAGPFTGVEVREAALAGIIRSDAVIGGSRIGPWLSVMNVGLFSDKKVPLPHPADVKITMYRVRGMAGGNDCAFKLRELIGFAARGLLPPDAVVEIDVAGTNELSPAIEKTNSTRSLAADRIPILASCLNGELVLVGNRGQVVSRTSATTHVTSLTANAKVPRSLAKEAVRDAANRPMLVVTDAERSAAEAEEAAEATVRSREAIAKSAEKICKEAALEIQSPSFICQTILGMRRFYRPRLAISIVATLLMLAGISCGYSAWTVQPMARTSMLGDWIHQDSDRSGPNFGVRFQDDGRCVIFNTVGPSWTGDFVLSHAASFKNAFAPSGSLAVAVDDAEPHHLIGNVAVTDRHVELRGFVKVLPMLDGHPVRDLFVRRVGDKLSLGYLTSVEWTGGIKTMKAAWVTAEKSLDRTQATLPDFDKADAVSLLTSFGIPDEARDLYPFETRDLPSGTSVNAAQLVRYGNRTTVIDVEKP
;
A
#
# COMPACT_ATOMS: atom_id res chain seq x y z
N MET A 1 -11.65 -12.91 26.66
CA MET A 1 -10.93 -13.66 25.61
C MET A 1 -9.53 -13.07 25.51
N THR A 2 -8.52 -13.87 25.18
CA THR A 2 -7.17 -13.34 24.96
C THR A 2 -7.12 -12.78 23.54
N ASP A 3 -6.79 -11.49 23.44
CA ASP A 3 -6.65 -10.80 22.17
C ASP A 3 -5.21 -10.91 21.67
N PHE A 4 -5.06 -11.15 20.38
CA PHE A 4 -3.78 -11.25 19.69
C PHE A 4 -3.67 -10.18 18.61
N PHE A 5 -2.46 -9.67 18.42
CA PHE A 5 -2.12 -8.72 17.39
C PHE A 5 -0.98 -9.29 16.55
N VAL A 6 -1.12 -9.22 15.23
CA VAL A 6 -0.11 -9.70 14.28
C VAL A 6 0.59 -8.49 13.70
N LYS A 7 1.91 -8.48 13.76
CA LYS A 7 2.70 -7.42 13.17
C LYS A 7 3.00 -7.74 11.71
N THR A 8 2.71 -6.77 10.85
CA THR A 8 2.98 -6.83 9.40
C THR A 8 4.06 -5.80 9.05
N ASP A 9 4.49 -5.76 7.79
CA ASP A 9 5.53 -4.81 7.35
C ASP A 9 5.06 -3.35 7.46
N GLN A 10 3.76 -3.14 7.25
CA GLN A 10 3.14 -1.82 7.17
C GLN A 10 2.41 -1.42 8.45
N SER A 11 1.83 -2.36 9.19
CA SER A 11 0.95 -2.05 10.33
C SER A 11 0.94 -3.15 11.40
N VAL A 12 0.09 -2.97 12.40
CA VAL A 12 -0.25 -3.99 13.39
C VAL A 12 -1.74 -4.31 13.22
N ALA A 13 -2.03 -5.53 12.82
CA ALA A 13 -3.39 -6.00 12.58
C ALA A 13 -3.97 -6.68 13.84
N GLY A 14 -5.25 -6.44 14.13
CA GLY A 14 -5.95 -7.01 15.30
C GLY A 14 -6.82 -5.99 16.06
N PRO A 15 -7.55 -6.43 17.10
CA PRO A 15 -7.37 -7.70 17.82
C PRO A 15 -7.97 -8.91 17.10
N PHE A 16 -7.33 -10.06 17.29
CA PHE A 16 -7.78 -11.37 16.81
C PHE A 16 -7.86 -12.37 17.96
N THR A 17 -8.73 -13.35 17.82
CA THR A 17 -8.79 -14.53 18.67
C THR A 17 -7.67 -15.52 18.31
N GLY A 18 -7.31 -16.41 19.24
CA GLY A 18 -6.35 -17.48 18.95
C GLY A 18 -6.81 -18.44 17.83
N VAL A 19 -8.13 -18.57 17.64
CA VAL A 19 -8.70 -19.36 16.54
C VAL A 19 -8.45 -18.66 15.20
N GLU A 20 -8.75 -17.37 15.09
CA GLU A 20 -8.50 -16.58 13.89
C GLU A 20 -7.03 -16.61 13.48
N VAL A 21 -6.12 -16.37 14.43
CA VAL A 21 -4.66 -16.41 14.18
C VAL A 21 -4.22 -17.76 13.63
N ARG A 22 -4.73 -18.87 14.19
CA ARG A 22 -4.36 -20.21 13.73
C ARG A 22 -4.97 -20.56 12.38
N GLU A 23 -6.22 -20.17 12.11
CA GLU A 23 -6.83 -20.32 10.79
C GLU A 23 -6.09 -19.47 9.73
N ALA A 24 -5.59 -18.29 10.09
CA ALA A 24 -4.76 -17.48 9.19
C ALA A 24 -3.37 -18.08 8.93
N ALA A 25 -2.75 -18.72 9.91
CA ALA A 25 -1.52 -19.49 9.70
C ALA A 25 -1.78 -20.70 8.80
N LEU A 26 -2.87 -21.43 9.02
CA LEU A 26 -3.29 -22.56 8.17
C LEU A 26 -3.66 -22.11 6.74
N ALA A 27 -4.13 -20.88 6.57
CA ALA A 27 -4.39 -20.26 5.26
C ALA A 27 -3.11 -19.77 4.55
N GLY A 28 -1.95 -19.80 5.22
CA GLY A 28 -0.67 -19.31 4.69
C GLY A 28 -0.53 -17.78 4.70
N ILE A 29 -1.37 -17.07 5.46
CA ILE A 29 -1.29 -15.61 5.61
C ILE A 29 -0.29 -15.22 6.69
N ILE A 30 -0.35 -15.88 7.84
CA ILE A 30 0.68 -15.75 8.88
C ILE A 30 1.77 -16.77 8.58
N ARG A 31 3.03 -16.35 8.57
CA ARG A 31 4.21 -17.19 8.30
C ARG A 31 4.99 -17.47 9.57
N SER A 32 5.90 -18.45 9.52
CA SER A 32 6.76 -18.85 10.66
C SER A 32 7.70 -17.74 11.17
N ASP A 33 8.03 -16.76 10.34
CA ASP A 33 8.87 -15.61 10.68
C ASP A 33 8.06 -14.41 11.20
N ALA A 34 6.72 -14.50 11.21
CA ALA A 34 5.88 -13.46 11.78
C ALA A 34 6.07 -13.31 13.30
N VAL A 35 5.66 -12.15 13.81
CA VAL A 35 5.64 -11.89 15.25
C VAL A 35 4.23 -11.49 15.70
N ILE A 36 3.85 -11.97 16.89
CA ILE A 36 2.54 -11.81 17.49
C ILE A 36 2.67 -11.24 18.91
N GLY A 37 1.73 -10.42 19.34
CA GLY A 37 1.72 -9.83 20.67
C GLY A 37 0.34 -9.84 21.30
N GLY A 38 0.27 -9.73 22.62
CA GLY A 38 -0.99 -9.57 23.36
C GLY A 38 -1.54 -8.14 23.35
N SER A 39 -0.81 -7.19 22.77
CA SER A 39 -1.23 -5.80 22.63
C SER A 39 -0.71 -5.19 21.33
N ARG A 40 -1.27 -4.05 20.90
CA ARG A 40 -0.79 -3.29 19.72
C ARG A 40 0.64 -2.77 19.84
N ILE A 41 1.20 -2.73 21.06
CA ILE A 41 2.55 -2.20 21.33
C ILE A 41 3.56 -3.31 21.70
N GLY A 42 3.12 -4.56 21.80
CA GLY A 42 3.93 -5.69 22.24
C GLY A 42 3.67 -6.12 23.70
N PRO A 43 4.55 -6.94 24.31
CA PRO A 43 5.77 -7.50 23.73
C PRO A 43 5.47 -8.41 22.53
N TRP A 44 6.37 -8.37 21.53
CA TRP A 44 6.26 -9.17 20.32
C TRP A 44 7.02 -10.47 20.49
N LEU A 45 6.36 -11.59 20.22
CA LEU A 45 6.92 -12.92 20.29
C LEU A 45 6.91 -13.53 18.89
N SER A 46 7.97 -14.25 18.53
CA SER A 46 7.96 -15.05 17.30
C SER A 46 6.82 -16.07 17.36
N VAL A 47 6.11 -16.25 16.25
CA VAL A 47 5.02 -17.23 16.18
C VAL A 47 5.49 -18.67 16.35
N MET A 48 6.78 -18.95 16.13
CA MET A 48 7.39 -20.24 16.45
C MET A 48 7.33 -20.52 17.96
N ASN A 49 7.54 -19.49 18.78
CA ASN A 49 7.62 -19.62 20.24
C ASN A 49 6.24 -19.76 20.90
N VAL A 50 5.16 -19.40 20.20
CA VAL A 50 3.78 -19.49 20.72
C VAL A 50 3.05 -20.77 20.27
N GLY A 51 3.76 -21.74 19.68
CA GLY A 51 3.18 -23.03 19.28
C GLY A 51 2.19 -22.92 18.11
N LEU A 52 2.35 -21.91 17.25
CA LEU A 52 1.54 -21.78 16.03
C LEU A 52 2.09 -22.64 14.89
N PHE A 53 3.39 -22.89 14.90
CA PHE A 53 4.11 -23.69 13.91
C PHE A 53 4.90 -24.81 14.60
N SER A 54 5.11 -25.90 13.87
CA SER A 54 6.06 -26.95 14.23
C SER A 54 7.49 -26.48 13.99
N ASP A 55 8.48 -27.21 14.53
CA ASP A 55 9.91 -26.95 14.28
C ASP A 55 10.28 -26.97 12.78
N LYS A 56 9.49 -27.67 11.97
CA LYS A 56 9.62 -27.73 10.50
C LYS A 56 8.97 -26.53 9.78
N LYS A 57 8.57 -25.49 10.51
CA LYS A 57 7.86 -24.30 10.00
C LYS A 57 6.52 -24.61 9.33
N VAL A 58 5.90 -25.74 9.66
CA VAL A 58 4.55 -26.10 9.19
C VAL A 58 3.52 -25.64 10.22
N PRO A 59 2.46 -24.89 9.82
CA PRO A 59 1.39 -24.48 10.73
C PRO A 59 0.78 -25.69 11.44
N LEU A 60 0.63 -25.60 12.76
CA LEU A 60 0.03 -26.67 13.56
C LEU A 60 -1.50 -26.57 13.49
N PRO A 61 -2.22 -27.70 13.35
CA PRO A 61 -3.67 -27.71 13.38
C PRO A 61 -4.21 -27.25 14.74
N HIS A 62 -5.52 -26.99 14.81
CA HIS A 62 -6.16 -26.74 16.09
C HIS A 62 -6.08 -27.96 17.01
N PRO A 63 -5.98 -27.76 18.33
CA PRO A 63 -6.20 -28.84 19.31
C PRO A 63 -7.54 -29.53 19.05
N ALA A 64 -7.61 -30.84 19.33
CA ALA A 64 -8.75 -31.69 18.95
C ALA A 64 -10.09 -31.26 19.60
N ASP A 65 -10.03 -30.55 20.73
CA ASP A 65 -11.17 -30.04 21.49
C ASP A 65 -11.72 -28.70 20.95
N VAL A 66 -10.97 -28.02 20.07
CA VAL A 66 -11.39 -26.72 19.51
C VAL A 66 -12.33 -26.94 18.32
N LYS A 67 -13.60 -26.53 18.50
CA LYS A 67 -14.59 -26.53 17.43
C LYS A 67 -14.35 -25.35 16.48
N ILE A 68 -14.18 -25.65 15.20
CA ILE A 68 -14.04 -24.63 14.15
C ILE A 68 -15.42 -24.32 13.58
N THR A 69 -15.82 -23.06 13.68
CA THR A 69 -17.06 -22.55 13.12
C THR A 69 -17.04 -22.65 11.60
N MET A 70 -18.13 -23.16 11.04
CA MET A 70 -18.38 -23.14 9.60
C MET A 70 -19.22 -21.91 9.25
N TYR A 71 -18.93 -21.33 8.10
CA TYR A 71 -19.54 -20.08 7.64
C TYR A 71 -20.18 -20.30 6.28
N ARG A 72 -21.47 -19.97 6.15
CA ARG A 72 -22.11 -19.91 4.83
C ARG A 72 -21.94 -18.50 4.28
N VAL A 73 -21.48 -18.37 3.04
CA VAL A 73 -21.25 -17.04 2.44
C VAL A 73 -22.19 -16.82 1.28
N ARG A 74 -22.92 -15.71 1.34
CA ARG A 74 -23.75 -15.19 0.25
C ARG A 74 -23.04 -14.06 -0.47
N GLY A 75 -23.25 -13.99 -1.79
CA GLY A 75 -22.68 -12.93 -2.65
C GLY A 75 -21.35 -13.28 -3.32
N MET A 76 -20.81 -14.49 -3.11
CA MET A 76 -19.60 -14.94 -3.80
C MET A 76 -19.93 -15.50 -5.20
N ALA A 77 -19.23 -15.05 -6.24
CA ALA A 77 -19.45 -15.53 -7.60
C ALA A 77 -19.14 -17.04 -7.70
N GLY A 78 -20.14 -17.85 -8.08
CA GLY A 78 -20.02 -19.30 -8.16
C GLY A 78 -20.18 -20.05 -6.82
N GLY A 79 -20.41 -19.34 -5.70
CA GLY A 79 -20.64 -19.94 -4.40
C GLY A 79 -22.11 -20.33 -4.21
N ASN A 80 -22.45 -21.60 -4.43
CA ASN A 80 -23.77 -22.16 -4.10
C ASN A 80 -23.90 -22.37 -2.58
N ASP A 81 -24.20 -21.34 -1.77
CA ASP A 81 -24.53 -21.46 -0.32
C ASP A 81 -23.67 -22.50 0.46
N CYS A 82 -22.39 -22.64 0.08
CA CYS A 82 -21.52 -23.66 0.64
C CYS A 82 -21.04 -23.22 2.02
N ALA A 83 -20.81 -24.20 2.89
CA ALA A 83 -20.17 -23.99 4.18
C ALA A 83 -18.65 -23.96 3.98
N PHE A 84 -18.01 -22.87 4.41
CA PHE A 84 -16.58 -22.64 4.36
C PHE A 84 -15.99 -22.61 5.77
N LYS A 85 -14.75 -23.08 5.90
CA LYS A 85 -13.94 -22.83 7.09
C LYS A 85 -13.42 -21.40 7.06
N LEU A 86 -13.12 -20.85 8.24
CA LEU A 86 -12.58 -19.49 8.33
C LEU A 86 -11.28 -19.33 7.51
N ARG A 87 -10.37 -20.30 7.53
CA ARG A 87 -9.13 -20.29 6.72
C ARG A 87 -9.38 -20.17 5.21
N GLU A 88 -10.48 -20.73 4.70
CA GLU A 88 -10.83 -20.65 3.28
C GLU A 88 -11.29 -19.23 2.95
N LEU A 89 -12.14 -18.65 3.82
CA LEU A 89 -12.58 -17.26 3.69
C LEU A 89 -11.43 -16.26 3.83
N ILE A 90 -10.51 -16.47 4.76
CA ILE A 90 -9.27 -15.69 4.89
C ILE A 90 -8.47 -15.78 3.58
N GLY A 91 -8.34 -16.99 3.02
CA GLY A 91 -7.66 -17.22 1.76
C GLY A 91 -8.34 -16.52 0.57
N PHE A 92 -9.67 -16.45 0.53
CA PHE A 92 -10.39 -15.70 -0.49
C PHE A 92 -10.25 -14.20 -0.29
N ALA A 93 -10.40 -13.71 0.95
CA ALA A 93 -10.24 -12.31 1.31
C ALA A 93 -8.86 -11.80 0.89
N ALA A 94 -7.78 -12.46 1.32
CA ALA A 94 -6.41 -12.05 1.02
C ALA A 94 -6.04 -12.11 -0.48
N ARG A 95 -6.80 -12.85 -1.29
CA ARG A 95 -6.64 -12.91 -2.75
C ARG A 95 -7.54 -11.93 -3.50
N GLY A 96 -8.39 -11.18 -2.80
CA GLY A 96 -9.40 -10.31 -3.40
C GLY A 96 -10.54 -11.06 -4.09
N LEU A 97 -10.79 -12.31 -3.71
CA LEU A 97 -11.88 -13.15 -4.22
C LEU A 97 -13.14 -13.08 -3.35
N LEU A 98 -13.03 -12.57 -2.12
CA LEU A 98 -14.17 -12.33 -1.24
C LEU A 98 -14.64 -10.88 -1.42
N PRO A 99 -15.87 -10.64 -1.92
CA PRO A 99 -16.41 -9.29 -1.98
C PRO A 99 -16.53 -8.66 -0.59
N PRO A 100 -16.28 -7.35 -0.43
CA PRO A 100 -16.37 -6.67 0.86
C PRO A 100 -17.80 -6.64 1.41
N ASP A 101 -18.80 -6.68 0.53
CA ASP A 101 -20.24 -6.73 0.84
C ASP A 101 -20.78 -8.17 1.01
N ALA A 102 -19.91 -9.18 0.93
CA ALA A 102 -20.32 -10.57 1.15
C ALA A 102 -20.91 -10.74 2.55
N VAL A 103 -22.07 -11.41 2.61
CA VAL A 103 -22.75 -11.69 3.87
C VAL A 103 -22.35 -13.08 4.34
N VAL A 104 -21.74 -13.13 5.51
CA VAL A 104 -21.29 -14.34 6.18
C VAL A 104 -22.34 -14.73 7.24
N GLU A 105 -22.99 -15.86 7.03
CA GLU A 105 -23.89 -16.49 7.97
C GLU A 105 -23.11 -17.50 8.82
N ILE A 106 -23.16 -17.33 10.15
CA ILE A 106 -22.56 -18.30 11.07
C ILE A 106 -23.47 -19.52 11.13
N ASP A 107 -22.99 -20.67 10.65
CA ASP A 107 -23.73 -21.91 10.73
C ASP A 107 -23.52 -22.54 12.12
N VAL A 108 -24.51 -22.36 12.99
CA VAL A 108 -24.50 -22.92 14.35
C VAL A 108 -24.87 -24.42 14.34
N ALA A 109 -25.29 -24.97 13.19
CA ALA A 109 -25.82 -26.33 13.10
C ALA A 109 -24.78 -27.46 13.30
N GLY A 110 -23.49 -27.14 13.47
CA GLY A 110 -22.43 -28.12 13.72
C GLY A 110 -22.44 -28.76 15.11
N THR A 111 -23.33 -28.36 16.02
CA THR A 111 -23.57 -29.08 17.29
C THR A 111 -24.65 -30.13 17.11
N ASN A 112 -24.26 -31.31 16.63
CA ASN A 112 -25.12 -32.50 16.44
C ASN A 112 -25.72 -33.09 17.74
N GLU A 113 -25.91 -32.31 18.81
CA GLU A 113 -26.48 -32.75 20.08
C GLU A 113 -27.58 -31.82 20.62
N LEU A 114 -28.28 -31.06 19.77
CA LEU A 114 -29.45 -30.30 20.22
C LEU A 114 -30.77 -30.97 19.83
N SER A 115 -31.51 -31.31 20.89
CA SER A 115 -32.87 -31.84 20.93
C SER A 115 -33.84 -31.17 19.95
N PRO A 116 -34.85 -31.90 19.43
CA PRO A 116 -35.90 -31.40 18.53
C PRO A 116 -36.87 -30.38 19.16
N ALA A 117 -36.51 -29.76 20.29
CA ALA A 117 -37.36 -28.80 21.01
C ALA A 117 -36.94 -27.33 20.84
N ILE A 118 -35.84 -27.03 20.15
CA ILE A 118 -35.36 -25.65 19.90
C ILE A 118 -35.34 -25.35 18.39
N GLU A 119 -36.47 -25.57 17.72
CA GLU A 119 -36.62 -25.32 16.28
C GLU A 119 -37.23 -23.93 15.97
N LYS A 120 -37.47 -23.09 16.98
CA LYS A 120 -38.22 -21.82 16.82
C LYS A 120 -37.46 -20.52 17.12
N THR A 121 -36.17 -20.59 17.41
CA THR A 121 -35.31 -19.39 17.52
C THR A 121 -33.95 -19.61 16.85
N ASN A 122 -33.95 -20.11 15.61
CA ASN A 122 -32.75 -20.15 14.78
C ASN A 122 -32.48 -18.74 14.22
N SER A 123 -31.94 -17.85 15.04
CA SER A 123 -31.41 -16.58 14.56
C SER A 123 -30.05 -16.83 13.91
N THR A 124 -30.07 -17.23 12.64
CA THR A 124 -28.86 -17.23 11.80
C THR A 124 -28.29 -15.81 11.82
N ARG A 125 -27.16 -15.62 12.51
CA ARG A 125 -26.53 -14.30 12.60
C ARG A 125 -25.79 -14.06 11.30
N SER A 126 -26.41 -13.30 10.42
CA SER A 126 -25.77 -12.73 9.24
C SER A 126 -24.87 -11.57 9.65
N LEU A 127 -23.61 -11.61 9.27
CA LEU A 127 -22.63 -10.55 9.47
C LEU A 127 -22.02 -10.21 8.12
N ALA A 128 -21.77 -8.94 7.82
CA ALA A 128 -20.93 -8.60 6.69
C ALA A 128 -19.50 -9.12 6.92
N ALA A 129 -18.80 -9.53 5.87
CA ALA A 129 -17.46 -10.12 5.97
C ALA A 129 -16.46 -9.20 6.68
N ASP A 130 -16.59 -7.89 6.48
CA ASP A 130 -15.80 -6.84 7.13
C ASP A 130 -16.05 -6.70 8.65
N ARG A 131 -17.08 -7.36 9.20
CA ARG A 131 -17.34 -7.41 10.64
C ARG A 131 -16.60 -8.54 11.35
N ILE A 132 -15.96 -9.45 10.60
CA ILE A 132 -15.07 -10.47 11.16
C ILE A 132 -13.65 -9.89 11.13
N PRO A 133 -13.02 -9.59 12.29
CA PRO A 133 -11.79 -8.80 12.35
C PRO A 133 -10.69 -9.27 11.42
N ILE A 134 -10.44 -10.58 11.36
CA ILE A 134 -9.36 -11.10 10.51
C ILE A 134 -9.67 -11.02 9.00
N LEU A 135 -10.94 -11.16 8.61
CA LEU A 135 -11.35 -10.94 7.22
C LEU A 135 -11.24 -9.47 6.86
N ALA A 136 -11.66 -8.57 7.76
CA ALA A 136 -11.53 -7.13 7.58
C ALA A 136 -10.06 -6.72 7.34
N SER A 137 -9.13 -7.22 8.15
CA SER A 137 -7.69 -6.98 7.95
C SER A 137 -7.18 -7.53 6.61
N CYS A 138 -7.70 -8.66 6.13
CA CYS A 138 -7.34 -9.18 4.80
C CYS A 138 -7.95 -8.35 3.64
N LEU A 139 -9.20 -7.90 3.78
CA LEU A 139 -9.90 -7.08 2.79
C LEU A 139 -9.30 -5.67 2.68
N ASN A 140 -8.80 -5.14 3.79
CA ASN A 140 -8.09 -3.86 3.85
C ASN A 140 -6.62 -3.95 3.41
N GLY A 141 -6.12 -5.16 3.10
CA GLY A 141 -4.73 -5.38 2.69
C GLY A 141 -3.72 -5.24 3.82
N GLU A 142 -4.15 -5.23 5.09
CA GLU A 142 -3.26 -5.26 6.25
C GLU A 142 -2.59 -6.63 6.38
N LEU A 143 -3.38 -7.70 6.17
CA LEU A 143 -2.91 -9.08 6.11
C LEU A 143 -2.96 -9.57 4.66
N VAL A 144 -1.82 -10.01 4.14
CA VAL A 144 -1.63 -10.29 2.71
C VAL A 144 -1.12 -11.71 2.52
N LEU A 145 -1.49 -12.34 1.40
CA LEU A 145 -0.95 -13.65 1.06
C LEU A 145 0.50 -13.49 0.64
N VAL A 146 1.40 -14.20 1.32
CA VAL A 146 2.83 -14.20 1.01
C VAL A 146 3.19 -15.57 0.44
N GLY A 147 3.82 -15.59 -0.73
CA GLY A 147 4.23 -16.80 -1.42
C GLY A 147 5.39 -17.50 -0.71
N ASN A 148 5.71 -18.71 -1.15
CA ASN A 148 6.77 -19.53 -0.53
C ASN A 148 8.15 -18.84 -0.51
N ARG A 149 8.40 -17.92 -1.44
CA ARG A 149 9.64 -17.14 -1.55
C ARG A 149 9.62 -15.82 -0.77
N GLY A 150 8.53 -15.47 -0.09
CA GLY A 150 8.39 -14.18 0.61
C GLY A 150 7.77 -13.05 -0.22
N GLN A 151 7.53 -13.27 -1.52
CA GLN A 151 6.82 -12.31 -2.37
C GLN A 151 5.34 -12.16 -1.95
N VAL A 152 4.83 -10.93 -1.89
CA VAL A 152 3.40 -10.67 -1.67
C VAL A 152 2.64 -11.07 -2.94
N VAL A 153 1.81 -12.11 -2.86
CA VAL A 153 1.13 -12.70 -4.02
C VAL A 153 -0.09 -11.89 -4.44
N SER A 154 -0.76 -11.21 -3.51
CA SER A 154 -1.86 -10.29 -3.78
C SER A 154 -2.11 -9.38 -2.57
N ARG A 155 -2.47 -8.11 -2.79
CA ARG A 155 -3.19 -7.33 -1.76
C ARG A 155 -4.55 -6.95 -2.31
N THR A 156 -5.58 -7.29 -1.56
CA THR A 156 -6.92 -6.73 -1.69
C THR A 156 -6.82 -5.22 -1.55
N SER A 157 -7.15 -4.47 -2.61
CA SER A 157 -7.33 -3.03 -2.49
C SER A 157 -8.76 -2.83 -2.05
N ALA A 158 -8.97 -2.37 -0.82
CA ALA A 158 -10.28 -1.89 -0.39
C ALA A 158 -10.64 -0.67 -1.24
N THR A 159 -11.28 -0.88 -2.39
CA THR A 159 -11.95 0.20 -3.12
C THR A 159 -13.03 0.76 -2.21
N THR A 160 -12.86 2.02 -1.82
CA THR A 160 -13.91 2.86 -1.24
C THR A 160 -14.98 3.09 -2.30
N HIS A 161 -15.86 2.11 -2.51
CA HIS A 161 -17.12 2.27 -3.23
C HIS A 161 -18.25 2.37 -2.21
N VAL A 162 -18.42 3.57 -1.65
CA VAL A 162 -19.69 3.98 -1.04
C VAL A 162 -20.32 5.00 -1.99
N THR A 163 -21.57 4.73 -2.36
CA THR A 163 -22.50 5.56 -3.16
C THR A 163 -22.21 5.70 -4.65
N SER A 164 -22.75 4.80 -5.48
CA SER A 164 -23.45 5.14 -6.74
C SER A 164 -23.87 3.90 -7.56
N LEU A 165 -24.60 2.94 -6.98
CA LEU A 165 -25.27 1.90 -7.78
C LEU A 165 -26.64 1.54 -7.18
N THR A 166 -27.51 2.54 -7.07
CA THR A 166 -28.97 2.36 -6.99
C THR A 166 -29.65 3.45 -7.80
N ALA A 167 -29.50 3.40 -9.12
CA ALA A 167 -30.48 3.94 -10.05
C ALA A 167 -30.22 3.33 -11.44
N ASN A 168 -31.26 2.73 -12.01
CA ASN A 168 -31.37 2.33 -13.42
C ASN A 168 -30.72 1.00 -13.85
N ALA A 169 -31.28 -0.10 -13.37
CA ALA A 169 -31.45 -1.29 -14.21
C ALA A 169 -32.92 -1.72 -14.18
N LYS A 170 -33.65 -1.40 -15.26
CA LYS A 170 -34.99 -1.95 -15.53
C LYS A 170 -34.85 -3.47 -15.70
N VAL A 171 -35.27 -4.22 -14.69
CA VAL A 171 -35.54 -5.67 -14.85
C VAL A 171 -36.92 -5.81 -15.53
N PRO A 172 -37.03 -6.56 -16.65
CA PRO A 172 -38.31 -6.78 -17.32
C PRO A 172 -39.34 -7.50 -16.43
N ARG A 173 -40.54 -6.92 -16.40
CA ARG A 173 -41.75 -7.47 -15.78
C ARG A 173 -42.21 -8.73 -16.52
N SER A 174 -41.84 -9.90 -16.04
CA SER A 174 -42.65 -11.09 -16.27
C SER A 174 -42.42 -12.08 -15.14
N LEU A 175 -43.50 -12.35 -14.39
CA LEU A 175 -43.67 -13.26 -13.24
C LEU A 175 -43.88 -12.53 -11.90
N ALA A 176 -45.00 -11.78 -11.85
CA ALA A 176 -45.65 -11.39 -10.61
C ALA A 176 -47.14 -11.78 -10.68
N LYS A 177 -47.48 -12.86 -9.99
CA LYS A 177 -48.75 -13.31 -9.40
C LYS A 177 -48.32 -14.50 -8.53
N GLU A 178 -48.65 -14.66 -7.26
CA GLU A 178 -49.78 -14.24 -6.45
C GLU A 178 -49.45 -14.58 -4.98
N ALA A 179 -50.21 -14.04 -4.02
CA ALA A 179 -50.21 -14.30 -2.56
C ALA A 179 -49.11 -13.62 -1.71
N VAL A 180 -49.37 -12.94 -0.59
CA VAL A 180 -50.60 -12.69 0.19
C VAL A 180 -50.39 -11.39 1.00
N ARG A 181 -51.51 -10.68 1.20
CA ARG A 181 -51.67 -9.47 2.01
C ARG A 181 -51.61 -9.73 3.53
N ASP A 182 -51.36 -8.62 4.23
CA ASP A 182 -51.74 -8.27 5.61
C ASP A 182 -50.84 -8.70 6.79
N ALA A 183 -50.10 -7.72 7.32
CA ALA A 183 -50.30 -7.27 8.70
C ALA A 183 -49.80 -5.82 8.86
N ALA A 184 -50.71 -4.96 9.31
CA ALA A 184 -50.53 -3.53 9.49
C ALA A 184 -49.86 -3.16 10.82
N ASN A 185 -49.33 -1.93 10.83
CA ASN A 185 -49.17 -1.00 11.96
C ASN A 185 -48.11 -1.28 13.04
N ARG A 186 -47.02 -0.50 12.99
CA ARG A 186 -46.48 0.28 14.12
C ARG A 186 -45.59 1.43 13.60
N PRO A 187 -45.64 2.65 14.19
CA PRO A 187 -44.72 3.72 13.85
C PRO A 187 -43.41 3.51 14.60
N MET A 188 -42.27 3.64 13.92
CA MET A 188 -40.97 3.66 14.58
C MET A 188 -40.19 4.89 14.11
N LEU A 189 -39.81 5.69 15.11
CA LEU A 189 -39.06 6.93 15.04
C LEU A 189 -37.88 6.82 14.06
N VAL A 190 -37.85 7.68 13.04
CA VAL A 190 -36.66 7.93 12.23
C VAL A 190 -35.78 8.90 13.03
N VAL A 191 -34.72 8.38 13.63
CA VAL A 191 -33.55 9.21 14.00
C VAL A 191 -32.72 9.30 12.73
N THR A 192 -32.57 10.51 12.20
CA THR A 192 -31.89 10.77 10.93
C THR A 192 -30.39 10.55 11.07
N ASP A 193 -29.78 9.78 10.16
CA ASP A 193 -28.34 9.52 10.05
C ASP A 193 -27.46 10.80 9.96
N ALA A 194 -28.08 11.96 9.74
CA ALA A 194 -27.43 13.27 9.77
C ALA A 194 -26.91 13.66 11.17
N GLU A 195 -27.56 13.25 12.26
CA GLU A 195 -27.12 13.59 13.62
C GLU A 195 -25.96 12.72 14.09
N ARG A 196 -25.91 11.47 13.60
CA ARG A 196 -24.81 10.54 13.89
C ARG A 196 -23.51 10.92 13.18
N SER A 197 -23.63 11.42 11.95
CA SER A 197 -22.50 11.96 11.17
C SER A 197 -21.89 13.22 11.79
N ALA A 198 -22.71 14.08 12.42
CA ALA A 198 -22.20 15.28 13.09
C ALA A 198 -21.42 14.95 14.37
N ALA A 199 -21.91 13.99 15.17
CA ALA A 199 -21.25 13.55 16.39
C ALA A 199 -19.90 12.85 16.10
N GLU A 200 -19.83 12.01 15.05
CA GLU A 200 -18.58 11.34 14.64
C GLU A 200 -17.55 12.34 14.09
N ALA A 201 -17.98 13.42 13.42
CA ALA A 201 -17.09 14.48 12.96
C ALA A 201 -16.55 15.35 14.11
N GLU A 202 -17.36 15.61 15.13
CA GLU A 202 -16.96 16.36 16.34
C GLU A 202 -15.97 15.54 17.19
N GLU A 203 -16.18 14.24 17.34
CA GLU A 203 -15.25 13.35 18.05
C GLU A 203 -13.90 13.22 17.31
N ALA A 204 -13.91 13.15 15.98
CA ALA A 204 -12.69 13.15 15.17
C ALA A 204 -11.92 14.48 15.26
N ALA A 205 -12.64 15.61 15.30
CA ALA A 205 -12.04 16.93 15.48
C ALA A 205 -11.37 17.06 16.87
N GLU A 206 -12.05 16.63 17.93
CA GLU A 206 -11.49 16.63 19.29
C GLU A 206 -10.27 15.73 19.43
N ALA A 207 -10.30 14.52 18.83
CA ALA A 207 -9.15 13.61 18.82
C ALA A 207 -7.92 14.24 18.13
N THR A 208 -8.16 15.00 17.05
CA THR A 208 -7.11 15.70 16.32
C THR A 208 -6.50 16.85 17.14
N VAL A 209 -7.33 17.59 17.90
CA VAL A 209 -6.88 18.65 18.81
C VAL A 209 -6.05 18.07 19.96
N ARG A 210 -6.51 17.00 20.61
CA ARG A 210 -5.75 16.32 21.70
C ARG A 210 -4.42 15.76 21.22
N SER A 211 -4.38 15.22 19.99
CA SER A 211 -3.13 14.74 19.36
C SER A 211 -2.13 15.89 19.14
N ARG A 212 -2.58 17.05 18.64
CA ARG A 212 -1.74 18.23 18.44
C ARG A 212 -1.18 18.78 19.76
N GLU A 213 -2.00 18.83 20.81
CA GLU A 213 -1.54 19.24 22.14
C GLU A 213 -0.50 18.28 22.74
N ALA A 214 -0.67 16.97 22.55
CA ALA A 214 0.30 15.97 23.00
C ALA A 214 1.64 16.11 22.27
N ILE A 215 1.62 16.38 20.96
CA ILE A 215 2.82 16.63 20.15
C ILE A 215 3.49 17.94 20.59
N ALA A 216 2.74 19.01 20.83
CA ALA A 216 3.27 20.28 21.31
C ALA A 216 3.96 20.14 22.68
N LYS A 217 3.33 19.43 23.63
CA LYS A 217 3.93 19.13 24.94
C LYS A 217 5.17 18.24 24.83
N SER A 218 5.18 17.26 23.92
CA SER A 218 6.35 16.41 23.70
C SER A 218 7.51 17.19 23.06
N ALA A 219 7.22 18.11 22.13
CA ALA A 219 8.22 18.98 21.52
C ALA A 219 8.80 19.96 22.54
N GLU A 220 7.96 20.53 23.41
CA GLU A 220 8.41 21.39 24.51
C GLU A 220 9.31 20.63 25.49
N LYS A 221 8.98 19.36 25.80
CA LYS A 221 9.81 18.50 26.64
C LYS A 221 11.16 18.19 25.99
N ILE A 222 11.19 17.84 24.71
CA ILE A 222 12.44 17.60 23.95
C ILE A 222 13.29 18.88 23.88
N CYS A 223 12.68 20.05 23.66
CA CYS A 223 13.39 21.33 23.69
C CYS A 223 13.95 21.65 25.08
N LYS A 224 13.22 21.33 26.17
CA LYS A 224 13.71 21.51 27.54
C LYS A 224 14.84 20.54 27.90
N GLU A 225 14.74 19.28 27.46
CA GLU A 225 15.79 18.27 27.67
C GLU A 225 17.05 18.60 26.86
N ALA A 226 16.91 19.04 25.60
CA ALA A 226 18.03 19.54 24.79
C ALA A 226 18.65 20.83 25.36
N ALA A 227 17.84 21.72 25.96
CA ALA A 227 18.34 22.90 26.67
C ALA A 227 19.07 22.55 27.98
N LEU A 228 18.72 21.42 28.62
CA LEU A 228 19.40 20.90 29.80
C LEU A 228 20.72 20.19 29.44
N GLU A 229 20.80 19.52 28.29
CA GLU A 229 22.03 18.82 27.85
C GLU A 229 23.10 19.78 27.29
N ILE A 230 22.72 21.01 26.92
CA ILE A 230 23.65 22.13 26.62
C ILE A 230 24.14 22.82 27.93
N GLN A 231 23.80 22.31 29.13
CA GLN A 231 24.37 22.76 30.40
C GLN A 231 25.77 22.19 30.70
N SER A 232 26.69 22.31 29.75
CA SER A 232 28.06 22.68 30.11
C SER A 232 28.42 24.02 29.44
N PRO A 233 27.86 25.14 29.93
CA PRO A 233 28.20 26.46 29.43
C PRO A 233 29.65 26.84 29.81
N SER A 234 30.34 26.02 30.60
CA SER A 234 31.69 26.28 31.10
C SER A 234 32.73 26.37 29.99
N PHE A 235 32.64 25.60 28.90
CA PHE A 235 33.67 25.64 27.86
C PHE A 235 33.56 26.89 26.96
N ILE A 236 32.34 27.27 26.56
CA ILE A 236 32.13 28.47 25.73
C ILE A 236 32.28 29.75 26.57
N CYS A 237 31.76 29.78 27.81
CA CYS A 237 31.93 30.95 28.68
C CYS A 237 33.37 31.13 29.19
N GLN A 238 34.14 30.07 29.46
CA GLN A 238 35.55 30.24 29.87
C GLN A 238 36.43 30.72 28.70
N THR A 239 36.14 30.29 27.47
CA THR A 239 36.84 30.80 26.28
C THR A 239 36.54 32.28 26.04
N ILE A 240 35.33 32.74 26.34
CA ILE A 240 34.94 34.17 26.23
C ILE A 240 35.48 35.00 27.41
N LEU A 241 35.52 34.47 28.62
CA LEU A 241 36.02 35.18 29.81
C LEU A 241 37.55 35.27 29.87
N GLY A 242 38.28 34.33 29.26
CA GLY A 242 39.74 34.38 29.13
C GLY A 242 40.27 35.44 28.14
N MET A 243 39.41 35.96 27.25
CA MET A 243 39.78 36.97 26.24
C MET A 243 39.63 38.43 26.72
N ARG A 244 39.44 38.66 28.03
CA ARG A 244 39.23 40.00 28.61
C ARG A 244 40.39 41.00 28.44
N ARG A 245 41.57 40.59 27.98
CA ARG A 245 42.75 41.47 27.91
C ARG A 245 43.10 42.02 26.54
N PHE A 246 42.55 41.52 25.43
CA PHE A 246 43.02 41.94 24.10
C PHE A 246 41.95 41.87 23.01
N TYR A 247 40.79 42.51 23.11
CA TYR A 247 40.00 42.76 21.90
C TYR A 247 39.18 44.04 21.92
N ARG A 248 39.30 44.83 20.84
CA ARG A 248 38.39 45.93 20.53
C ARG A 248 36.98 45.33 20.36
N PRO A 249 35.93 45.90 20.97
CA PRO A 249 34.57 45.35 20.93
C PRO A 249 34.05 45.14 19.49
N ARG A 250 34.53 45.93 18.53
CA ARG A 250 34.22 45.76 17.10
C ARG A 250 34.67 44.40 16.55
N LEU A 251 35.81 43.87 16.98
CA LEU A 251 36.33 42.60 16.47
C LEU A 251 35.59 41.41 17.08
N ALA A 252 35.21 41.48 18.36
CA ALA A 252 34.37 40.47 19.01
C ALA A 252 33.00 40.37 18.35
N ILE A 253 32.35 41.52 18.07
CA ILE A 253 31.05 41.55 17.35
C ILE A 253 31.20 40.93 15.96
N SER A 254 32.29 41.25 15.24
CA SER A 254 32.54 40.66 13.92
C SER A 254 32.70 39.14 13.96
N ILE A 255 33.44 38.59 14.94
CA ILE A 255 33.61 37.14 15.09
C ILE A 255 32.26 36.47 15.37
N VAL A 256 31.47 37.02 16.30
CA VAL A 256 30.15 36.46 16.64
C VAL A 256 29.21 36.51 15.42
N ALA A 257 29.18 37.61 14.68
CA ALA A 257 28.38 37.72 13.46
C ALA A 257 28.79 36.70 12.39
N THR A 258 30.09 36.48 12.17
CA THR A 258 30.59 35.47 11.23
C THR A 258 30.22 34.05 11.67
N LEU A 259 30.35 33.73 12.96
CA LEU A 259 29.96 32.43 13.49
C LEU A 259 28.44 32.18 13.35
N LEU A 260 27.62 33.19 13.60
CA LEU A 260 26.17 33.12 13.39
C LEU A 260 25.82 32.93 11.91
N MET A 261 26.52 33.61 10.99
CA MET A 261 26.35 33.40 9.55
C MET A 261 26.72 31.96 9.14
N LEU A 262 27.87 31.45 9.59
CA LEU A 262 28.31 30.08 9.28
C LEU A 262 27.34 29.03 9.83
N ALA A 263 26.85 29.24 11.06
CA ALA A 263 25.81 28.39 11.64
C ALA A 263 24.51 28.47 10.84
N GLY A 264 24.09 29.68 10.43
CA GLY A 264 22.91 29.90 9.61
C GLY A 264 23.00 29.23 8.24
N ILE A 265 24.15 29.34 7.56
CA ILE A 265 24.42 28.66 6.29
C ILE A 265 24.41 27.14 6.49
N SER A 266 25.02 26.62 7.56
CA SER A 266 25.07 25.17 7.84
C SER A 266 23.68 24.62 8.15
N CYS A 267 22.88 25.31 8.98
CA CYS A 267 21.50 24.93 9.28
C CYS A 267 20.60 25.06 8.04
N GLY A 268 20.76 26.12 7.25
CA GLY A 268 20.03 26.33 6.00
C GLY A 268 20.35 25.25 4.96
N TYR A 269 21.64 24.92 4.81
CA TYR A 269 22.09 23.84 3.93
C TYR A 269 21.56 22.49 4.40
N SER A 270 21.68 22.17 5.69
CA SER A 270 21.15 20.93 6.26
C SER A 270 19.63 20.82 6.04
N ALA A 271 18.87 21.87 6.35
CA ALA A 271 17.43 21.91 6.11
C ALA A 271 17.10 21.72 4.63
N TRP A 272 17.84 22.38 3.73
CA TRP A 272 17.68 22.26 2.29
C TRP A 272 17.97 20.85 1.78
N THR A 273 19.03 20.20 2.26
CA THR A 273 19.38 18.82 1.88
C THR A 273 18.39 17.77 2.38
N VAL A 274 17.51 18.11 3.34
CA VAL A 274 16.47 17.22 3.87
C VAL A 274 15.10 17.55 3.27
N GLN A 275 14.99 18.60 2.44
CA GLN A 275 13.72 18.92 1.79
C GLN A 275 13.31 17.80 0.83
N PRO A 276 12.09 17.28 0.97
CA PRO A 276 11.62 16.21 0.12
C PRO A 276 11.35 16.75 -1.28
N MET A 277 11.62 15.92 -2.29
CA MET A 277 11.46 16.28 -3.70
C MET A 277 10.08 16.93 -3.95
N ALA A 278 10.05 18.10 -4.60
CA ALA A 278 8.81 18.79 -4.91
C ALA A 278 8.00 18.01 -5.96
N ARG A 279 6.67 17.97 -5.84
CA ARG A 279 5.81 17.24 -6.80
C ARG A 279 6.07 17.68 -8.24
N THR A 280 6.19 18.98 -8.47
CA THR A 280 6.46 19.58 -9.79
C THR A 280 7.75 19.09 -10.43
N SER A 281 8.74 18.68 -9.63
CA SER A 281 10.03 18.21 -10.14
C SER A 281 9.98 16.77 -10.69
N MET A 282 8.92 16.03 -10.35
CA MET A 282 8.63 14.68 -10.85
C MET A 282 7.71 14.68 -12.08
N LEU A 283 6.92 15.74 -12.26
CA LEU A 283 5.97 15.84 -13.37
C LEU A 283 6.69 15.87 -14.73
N GLY A 284 6.07 15.24 -15.71
CA GLY A 284 6.56 15.16 -17.08
C GLY A 284 6.88 13.73 -17.51
N ASP A 285 7.60 13.64 -18.63
CA ASP A 285 7.89 12.41 -19.35
C ASP A 285 9.33 12.00 -19.10
N TRP A 286 9.52 10.75 -18.69
CA TRP A 286 10.82 10.20 -18.32
C TRP A 286 11.03 8.89 -19.06
N ILE A 287 12.11 8.78 -19.84
CA ILE A 287 12.40 7.61 -20.66
C ILE A 287 13.69 6.98 -20.16
N HIS A 288 13.64 5.67 -19.91
CA HIS A 288 14.82 4.89 -19.59
C HIS A 288 15.37 4.24 -20.86
N GLN A 289 16.65 4.49 -21.13
CA GLN A 289 17.42 3.83 -22.18
C GLN A 289 18.54 3.05 -21.51
N ASP A 290 18.57 1.74 -21.76
CA ASP A 290 19.65 0.87 -21.34
C ASP A 290 20.80 0.99 -22.34
N SER A 291 22.03 1.06 -21.85
CA SER A 291 23.22 1.17 -22.70
C SER A 291 23.43 -0.06 -23.57
N ASP A 292 22.92 -1.21 -23.12
CA ASP A 292 23.18 -2.50 -23.76
C ASP A 292 22.15 -2.83 -24.86
N ARG A 293 21.03 -2.09 -24.92
CA ARG A 293 19.95 -2.31 -25.89
C ARG A 293 19.81 -1.15 -26.87
N SER A 294 19.45 -1.47 -28.11
CA SER A 294 19.19 -0.49 -29.16
C SER A 294 17.80 0.14 -28.99
N GLY A 295 17.59 0.90 -27.92
CA GLY A 295 16.37 1.68 -27.73
C GLY A 295 15.92 1.82 -26.27
N PRO A 296 14.83 2.58 -26.05
CA PRO A 296 14.25 2.71 -24.72
C PRO A 296 13.59 1.41 -24.23
N ASN A 297 13.78 1.09 -22.95
CA ASN A 297 13.15 -0.07 -22.32
C ASN A 297 11.76 0.27 -21.77
N PHE A 298 11.60 1.47 -21.22
CA PHE A 298 10.30 1.94 -20.76
C PHE A 298 10.27 3.47 -20.67
N GLY A 299 9.05 4.01 -20.58
CA GLY A 299 8.80 5.41 -20.25
C GLY A 299 7.76 5.56 -19.14
N VAL A 300 7.98 6.51 -18.24
CA VAL A 300 7.02 6.89 -17.19
C VAL A 300 6.61 8.36 -17.33
N ARG A 301 5.31 8.60 -17.36
CA ARG A 301 4.72 9.94 -17.34
C ARG A 301 3.99 10.17 -16.04
N PHE A 302 4.33 11.25 -15.33
CA PHE A 302 3.58 11.74 -14.19
C PHE A 302 2.80 13.01 -14.55
N GLN A 303 1.48 12.98 -14.39
CA GLN A 303 0.58 14.09 -14.68
C GLN A 303 0.22 14.87 -13.40
N ASP A 304 -0.13 16.14 -13.60
CA ASP A 304 -0.53 17.06 -12.55
C ASP A 304 -1.87 16.68 -11.90
N ASP A 305 -2.77 16.07 -12.67
CA ASP A 305 -4.05 15.52 -12.22
C ASP A 305 -3.91 14.29 -11.31
N GLY A 306 -2.71 13.73 -11.16
CA GLY A 306 -2.46 12.54 -10.35
C GLY A 306 -2.49 11.23 -11.12
N ARG A 307 -2.57 11.26 -12.46
CA ARG A 307 -2.41 10.06 -13.29
C ARG A 307 -0.95 9.76 -13.60
N CYS A 308 -0.65 8.47 -13.71
CA CYS A 308 0.65 7.94 -14.10
C CYS A 308 0.45 6.95 -15.26
N VAL A 309 1.36 7.03 -16.24
CA VAL A 309 1.45 6.07 -17.34
C VAL A 309 2.84 5.44 -17.28
N ILE A 310 2.90 4.12 -17.22
CA ILE A 310 4.13 3.33 -17.34
C ILE A 310 4.00 2.55 -18.65
N PHE A 311 4.78 2.94 -19.64
CA PHE A 311 4.80 2.30 -20.95
C PHE A 311 6.06 1.46 -21.11
N ASN A 312 5.91 0.15 -21.17
CA ASN A 312 7.00 -0.80 -21.29
C ASN A 312 7.15 -1.25 -22.75
N THR A 313 8.39 -1.32 -23.24
CA THR A 313 8.65 -1.91 -24.57
C THR A 313 8.71 -3.42 -24.52
N VAL A 314 8.86 -3.99 -23.32
CA VAL A 314 8.76 -5.43 -23.05
C VAL A 314 7.93 -5.65 -21.78
N GLY A 315 6.87 -6.46 -21.89
CA GLY A 315 5.98 -6.76 -20.77
C GLY A 315 4.86 -5.73 -20.54
N PRO A 316 4.03 -5.91 -19.50
CA PRO A 316 2.79 -5.17 -19.27
C PRO A 316 3.02 -3.67 -19.04
N SER A 317 2.28 -2.85 -19.77
CA SER A 317 2.13 -1.41 -19.53
C SER A 317 0.94 -1.13 -18.62
N TRP A 318 0.95 0.03 -17.97
CA TRP A 318 -0.06 0.38 -17.00
C TRP A 318 -0.40 1.87 -17.05
N THR A 319 -1.68 2.18 -16.84
CA THR A 319 -2.19 3.53 -16.65
C THR A 319 -3.17 3.54 -15.48
N GLY A 320 -3.01 4.50 -14.58
CA GLY A 320 -3.90 4.67 -13.45
C GLY A 320 -3.55 5.90 -12.61
N ASP A 321 -4.17 6.00 -11.45
CA ASP A 321 -3.90 7.08 -10.50
C ASP A 321 -2.68 6.74 -9.65
N PHE A 322 -1.96 7.75 -9.18
CA PHE A 322 -0.89 7.57 -8.21
C PHE A 322 -1.07 8.50 -7.02
N VAL A 323 -0.61 8.06 -5.85
CA VAL A 323 -0.54 8.90 -4.66
C VAL A 323 0.89 9.08 -4.21
N LEU A 324 1.26 10.34 -3.99
CA LEU A 324 2.58 10.74 -3.54
C LEU A 324 2.58 10.87 -2.02
N SER A 325 3.42 10.09 -1.35
CA SER A 325 3.69 10.20 0.08
C SER A 325 5.19 10.43 0.35
N HIS A 326 5.54 10.76 1.59
CA HIS A 326 6.93 10.89 1.98
C HIS A 326 7.52 9.51 2.28
N ALA A 327 8.77 9.23 1.88
CA ALA A 327 9.42 8.00 2.33
C ALA A 327 9.51 7.92 3.88
N ALA A 328 9.61 9.07 4.54
CA ALA A 328 9.60 9.16 6.00
C ALA A 328 8.22 8.98 6.65
N SER A 329 7.09 8.92 5.92
CA SER A 329 5.79 8.64 6.53
C SER A 329 5.66 7.19 6.99
N PHE A 330 6.58 6.30 6.60
CA PHE A 330 6.71 4.95 7.16
C PHE A 330 7.36 4.93 8.57
N LYS A 331 7.15 5.98 9.37
CA LYS A 331 7.49 6.01 10.80
C LYS A 331 6.60 5.03 11.55
N ASN A 332 6.95 3.74 11.47
CA ASN A 332 6.38 2.75 12.37
C ASN A 332 6.96 3.02 13.76
N ALA A 333 6.10 3.05 14.78
CA ALA A 333 6.48 3.07 16.20
C ALA A 333 7.21 1.78 16.66
N PHE A 334 7.79 1.04 15.71
CA PHE A 334 8.47 -0.22 15.91
C PHE A 334 9.96 0.04 16.16
N ALA A 335 10.36 -0.12 17.41
CA ALA A 335 11.77 -0.18 17.82
C ALA A 335 12.06 -1.61 18.31
N PRO A 336 12.47 -2.54 17.43
CA PRO A 336 12.89 -3.86 17.90
C PRO A 336 14.08 -3.69 18.84
N SER A 337 14.13 -4.51 19.89
CA SER A 337 15.25 -4.56 20.83
C SER A 337 16.55 -5.09 20.20
N GLY A 338 16.51 -5.57 18.95
CA GLY A 338 17.67 -6.06 18.19
C GLY A 338 17.60 -5.66 16.71
N SER A 339 18.57 -6.13 15.91
CA SER A 339 18.53 -5.93 14.46
C SER A 339 17.57 -6.92 13.78
N LEU A 340 16.73 -6.41 12.90
CA LEU A 340 15.84 -7.20 12.05
C LEU A 340 16.06 -6.78 10.60
N ALA A 341 16.39 -7.71 9.72
CA ALA A 341 16.46 -7.47 8.28
C ALA A 341 15.47 -8.37 7.56
N VAL A 342 14.63 -7.77 6.71
CA VAL A 342 13.63 -8.46 5.88
C VAL A 342 13.98 -8.18 4.43
N ALA A 343 14.27 -9.24 3.67
CA ALA A 343 14.36 -9.18 2.22
C ALA A 343 12.93 -9.16 1.66
N VAL A 344 12.64 -8.16 0.84
CA VAL A 344 11.34 -7.96 0.19
C VAL A 344 11.39 -8.50 -1.23
N ASP A 345 12.45 -8.17 -1.97
CA ASP A 345 12.64 -8.57 -3.35
C ASP A 345 14.13 -8.58 -3.76
N ASP A 346 14.41 -9.23 -4.89
CA ASP A 346 15.74 -9.29 -5.49
C ASP A 346 15.90 -8.18 -6.54
N ALA A 347 17.07 -7.53 -6.55
CA ALA A 347 17.40 -6.53 -7.57
C ALA A 347 17.78 -7.21 -8.88
N GLU A 348 17.38 -6.64 -10.02
CA GLU A 348 17.97 -7.06 -11.30
C GLU A 348 19.47 -6.72 -11.33
N PRO A 349 20.31 -7.53 -12.01
CA PRO A 349 21.76 -7.40 -11.93
C PRO A 349 22.32 -6.03 -12.35
N HIS A 350 21.64 -5.34 -13.26
CA HIS A 350 22.02 -4.03 -13.79
C HIS A 350 21.39 -2.85 -13.04
N HIS A 351 20.51 -3.11 -12.06
CA HIS A 351 19.91 -2.07 -11.24
C HIS A 351 20.84 -1.62 -10.10
N LEU A 352 20.85 -0.32 -9.80
CA LEU A 352 21.69 0.22 -8.74
C LEU A 352 21.03 0.01 -7.38
N ILE A 353 21.64 -0.74 -6.47
CA ILE A 353 21.11 -0.89 -5.10
C ILE A 353 21.55 0.29 -4.23
N GLY A 354 20.59 0.95 -3.58
CA GLY A 354 20.88 2.09 -2.71
C GLY A 354 19.83 2.30 -1.62
N ASN A 355 20.23 2.97 -0.54
CA ASN A 355 19.32 3.32 0.54
C ASN A 355 18.27 4.34 0.06
N VAL A 356 17.03 4.16 0.50
CA VAL A 356 15.95 5.15 0.34
C VAL A 356 16.20 6.27 1.35
N ALA A 357 16.35 7.48 0.84
CA ALA A 357 16.61 8.68 1.61
C ALA A 357 15.29 9.30 2.10
N VAL A 358 15.38 10.12 3.14
CA VAL A 358 14.24 10.88 3.68
C VAL A 358 13.69 11.90 2.65
N THR A 359 14.54 12.35 1.74
CA THR A 359 14.19 13.27 0.64
C THR A 359 13.43 12.60 -0.50
N ASP A 360 13.46 11.27 -0.58
CA ASP A 360 12.80 10.51 -1.62
C ASP A 360 11.29 10.53 -1.41
N ARG A 361 10.57 10.38 -2.51
CA ARG A 361 9.12 10.24 -2.50
C ARG A 361 8.74 8.79 -2.70
N HIS A 362 7.62 8.42 -2.10
CA HIS A 362 6.97 7.16 -2.35
C HIS A 362 5.74 7.41 -3.23
N VAL A 363 5.61 6.62 -4.28
CA VAL A 363 4.54 6.65 -5.26
C VAL A 363 3.79 5.33 -5.13
N GLU A 364 2.58 5.40 -4.59
CA GLU A 364 1.64 4.29 -4.55
C GLU A 364 0.85 4.29 -5.86
N LEU A 365 0.93 3.20 -6.64
CA LEU A 365 0.12 3.04 -7.85
C LEU A 365 -1.26 2.52 -7.45
N ARG A 366 -2.32 3.27 -7.78
CA ARG A 366 -3.71 2.99 -7.40
C ARG A 366 -4.54 2.48 -8.55
N GLY A 367 -5.57 1.72 -8.20
CA GLY A 367 -6.51 1.13 -9.14
C GLY A 367 -6.32 -0.37 -9.28
N PHE A 368 -7.17 -0.99 -10.09
CA PHE A 368 -7.12 -2.42 -10.33
C PHE A 368 -5.95 -2.76 -11.25
N VAL A 369 -4.89 -3.34 -10.68
CA VAL A 369 -3.72 -3.81 -11.41
C VAL A 369 -3.87 -5.31 -11.62
N LYS A 370 -4.39 -5.72 -12.77
CA LYS A 370 -4.53 -7.15 -13.12
C LYS A 370 -3.15 -7.82 -13.21
N VAL A 371 -2.21 -7.12 -13.83
CA VAL A 371 -0.81 -7.52 -14.00
C VAL A 371 0.04 -6.32 -13.60
N LEU A 372 1.02 -6.53 -12.73
CA LEU A 372 1.89 -5.46 -12.25
C LEU A 372 2.67 -4.86 -13.42
N PRO A 373 2.75 -3.53 -13.56
CA PRO A 373 3.65 -2.92 -14.53
C PRO A 373 5.09 -3.36 -14.28
N MET A 374 5.86 -3.42 -15.35
CA MET A 374 7.30 -3.66 -15.25
C MET A 374 8.05 -2.35 -15.10
N LEU A 375 9.15 -2.38 -14.35
CA LEU A 375 10.21 -1.40 -14.37
C LEU A 375 11.47 -2.14 -14.80
N ASP A 376 11.78 -2.03 -16.09
CA ASP A 376 12.96 -2.66 -16.71
C ASP A 376 13.10 -4.16 -16.42
N GLY A 377 12.02 -4.91 -16.65
CA GLY A 377 11.98 -6.36 -16.42
C GLY A 377 11.52 -6.77 -15.02
N HIS A 378 11.36 -5.83 -14.08
CA HIS A 378 10.93 -6.15 -12.72
C HIS A 378 9.49 -5.69 -12.42
N PRO A 379 8.59 -6.55 -11.92
CA PRO A 379 7.21 -6.16 -11.62
C PRO A 379 7.16 -5.24 -10.40
N VAL A 380 6.53 -4.07 -10.55
CA VAL A 380 6.44 -3.06 -9.49
C VAL A 380 5.00 -2.74 -9.13
N ARG A 381 4.76 -2.55 -7.83
CA ARG A 381 3.47 -2.07 -7.31
C ARG A 381 3.55 -0.66 -6.79
N ASP A 382 4.62 -0.39 -6.05
CA ASP A 382 4.93 0.89 -5.46
C ASP A 382 6.33 1.29 -5.93
N LEU A 383 6.58 2.59 -6.04
CA LEU A 383 7.84 3.13 -6.51
C LEU A 383 8.39 4.15 -5.52
N PHE A 384 9.70 4.16 -5.34
CA PHE A 384 10.42 5.30 -4.81
C PHE A 384 10.91 6.17 -5.94
N VAL A 385 10.89 7.48 -5.73
CA VAL A 385 11.31 8.44 -6.73
C VAL A 385 12.27 9.43 -6.12
N ARG A 386 13.43 9.56 -6.76
CA ARG A 386 14.50 10.49 -6.42
C ARG A 386 14.91 11.26 -7.67
N ARG A 387 15.19 12.55 -7.53
CA ARG A 387 15.82 13.33 -8.59
C ARG A 387 17.33 13.36 -8.41
N VAL A 388 18.06 13.07 -9.49
CA VAL A 388 19.53 13.11 -9.52
C VAL A 388 19.95 14.02 -10.68
N GLY A 389 20.16 15.31 -10.39
CA GLY A 389 20.36 16.33 -11.43
C GLY A 389 19.12 16.48 -12.32
N ASP A 390 19.29 16.22 -13.61
CA ASP A 390 18.22 16.26 -14.62
C ASP A 390 17.61 14.89 -14.91
N LYS A 391 18.00 13.87 -14.15
CA LYS A 391 17.46 12.51 -14.26
C LYS A 391 16.50 12.21 -13.12
N LEU A 392 15.56 11.32 -13.40
CA LEU A 392 14.65 10.76 -12.40
C LEU A 392 15.03 9.31 -12.16
N SER A 393 15.43 9.00 -10.93
CA SER A 393 15.65 7.62 -10.50
C SER A 393 14.36 7.06 -9.90
N LEU A 394 13.88 5.97 -10.49
CA LEU A 394 12.72 5.19 -10.07
C LEU A 394 13.25 3.93 -9.38
N GLY A 395 12.77 3.63 -8.19
CA GLY A 395 13.23 2.44 -7.47
C GLY A 395 12.12 1.62 -6.84
N TYR A 396 12.40 0.35 -6.59
CA TYR A 396 11.50 -0.57 -5.91
C TYR A 396 12.18 -1.19 -4.70
N LEU A 397 11.40 -1.52 -3.67
CA LEU A 397 11.92 -1.95 -2.37
C LEU A 397 12.54 -3.34 -2.47
N THR A 398 13.82 -3.48 -2.08
CA THR A 398 14.50 -4.78 -2.06
C THR A 398 14.65 -5.33 -0.64
N SER A 399 14.91 -4.46 0.33
CA SER A 399 15.00 -4.89 1.73
C SER A 399 14.68 -3.76 2.71
N VAL A 400 14.26 -4.17 3.90
CA VAL A 400 14.02 -3.30 5.04
C VAL A 400 14.82 -3.82 6.22
N GLU A 401 15.57 -2.95 6.85
CA GLU A 401 16.36 -3.26 8.03
C GLU A 401 15.95 -2.34 9.18
N TRP A 402 15.91 -2.89 10.39
CA TRP A 402 15.69 -2.16 11.62
C TRP A 402 16.87 -2.42 12.53
N THR A 403 17.64 -1.39 12.86
CA THR A 403 18.83 -1.51 13.73
C THR A 403 18.79 -0.39 14.75
N GLY A 404 18.78 -0.73 16.04
CA GLY A 404 18.69 0.26 17.13
C GLY A 404 17.42 1.13 17.08
N GLY A 405 16.30 0.56 16.63
CA GLY A 405 15.04 1.28 16.44
C GLY A 405 14.97 2.18 15.20
N ILE A 406 16.02 2.25 14.39
CA ILE A 406 16.04 3.01 13.14
C ILE A 406 15.68 2.08 11.99
N LYS A 407 14.63 2.44 11.24
CA LYS A 407 14.24 1.76 10.00
C LYS A 407 15.04 2.31 8.82
N THR A 408 15.81 1.46 8.17
CA THR A 408 16.49 1.72 6.89
C THR A 408 15.84 0.89 5.79
N MET A 409 15.66 1.49 4.62
CA MET A 409 15.09 0.82 3.46
C MET A 409 16.12 0.85 2.34
N LYS A 410 16.25 -0.25 1.60
CA LYS A 410 17.04 -0.33 0.38
C LYS A 410 16.12 -0.56 -0.80
N ALA A 411 16.43 0.11 -1.90
CA ALA A 411 15.72 -0.04 -3.15
C ALA A 411 16.73 -0.32 -4.28
N ALA A 412 16.27 -1.01 -5.31
CA ALA A 412 16.94 -1.10 -6.60
C ALA A 412 16.46 0.07 -7.46
N TRP A 413 17.38 0.80 -8.07
CA TRP A 413 17.13 2.07 -8.75
C TRP A 413 17.44 1.96 -10.24
N VAL A 414 16.51 2.45 -11.05
CA VAL A 414 16.60 2.60 -12.50
C VAL A 414 16.51 4.08 -12.85
N THR A 415 17.39 4.55 -13.73
CA THR A 415 17.50 5.98 -14.03
C THR A 415 16.87 6.30 -15.38
N ALA A 416 15.87 7.18 -15.37
CA ALA A 416 15.20 7.69 -16.55
C ALA A 416 15.61 9.14 -16.81
N GLU A 417 15.73 9.49 -18.08
CA GLU A 417 16.06 10.85 -18.53
C GLU A 417 14.80 11.56 -18.97
N LYS A 418 14.76 12.89 -18.79
CA LYS A 418 13.60 13.67 -19.19
C LYS A 418 13.47 13.65 -20.72
N SER A 419 12.31 13.27 -21.23
CA SER A 419 12.03 13.36 -22.66
C SER A 419 11.98 14.84 -23.05
N LEU A 420 12.90 15.25 -23.93
CA LEU A 420 13.09 16.67 -24.28
C LEU A 420 12.11 17.18 -25.34
N ASP A 421 11.45 16.30 -26.11
CA ASP A 421 10.53 16.75 -27.16
C ASP A 421 9.43 15.72 -27.43
N ARG A 422 8.17 16.16 -27.29
CA ARG A 422 7.06 15.63 -28.09
C ARG A 422 7.13 16.37 -29.42
N THR A 423 7.90 15.87 -30.37
CA THR A 423 7.74 16.35 -31.74
C THR A 423 6.30 16.01 -32.13
N GLN A 424 5.51 17.00 -32.56
CA GLN A 424 4.20 16.79 -33.17
C GLN A 424 4.36 16.15 -34.56
N ALA A 425 5.17 15.09 -34.64
CA ALA A 425 5.29 14.28 -35.83
C ALA A 425 3.92 13.69 -36.13
N THR A 426 3.49 13.81 -37.39
CA THR A 426 2.32 13.11 -37.89
C THR A 426 2.49 11.63 -37.62
N LEU A 427 1.58 11.06 -36.81
CA LEU A 427 1.58 9.65 -36.43
C LEU A 427 1.55 8.79 -37.73
N PRO A 428 2.54 7.90 -37.95
CA PRO A 428 2.63 7.03 -39.11
C PRO A 428 1.47 6.04 -39.11
N ASP A 429 1.31 5.33 -40.22
CA ASP A 429 0.42 4.18 -40.26
C ASP A 429 0.84 3.17 -39.19
N PHE A 430 -0.08 2.92 -38.25
CA PHE A 430 0.17 2.13 -37.04
C PHE A 430 0.25 0.63 -37.30
N ASP A 431 -0.03 0.17 -38.52
CA ASP A 431 -0.19 -1.24 -38.86
C ASP A 431 1.08 -2.09 -38.64
N LYS A 432 2.24 -1.47 -38.34
CA LYS A 432 3.52 -2.15 -38.08
C LYS A 432 4.42 -1.50 -37.02
N ALA A 433 3.91 -0.60 -36.18
CA ALA A 433 4.76 0.10 -35.21
C ALA A 433 5.04 -0.79 -33.98
N ASP A 434 6.31 -1.12 -33.73
CA ASP A 434 6.75 -1.76 -32.50
C ASP A 434 6.79 -0.75 -31.32
N ALA A 435 6.80 -1.25 -30.09
CA ALA A 435 6.77 -0.42 -28.89
C ALA A 435 7.99 0.51 -28.76
N VAL A 436 9.17 0.06 -29.20
CA VAL A 436 10.44 0.82 -29.15
C VAL A 436 10.37 2.00 -30.11
N SER A 437 9.92 1.77 -31.34
CA SER A 437 9.69 2.76 -32.38
C SER A 437 8.67 3.80 -31.95
N LEU A 438 7.58 3.38 -31.29
CA LEU A 438 6.58 4.30 -30.76
C LEU A 438 7.16 5.18 -29.65
N LEU A 439 7.84 4.60 -28.67
CA LEU A 439 8.41 5.36 -27.56
C LEU A 439 9.50 6.33 -28.05
N THR A 440 10.30 5.92 -29.02
CA THR A 440 11.35 6.75 -29.63
C THR A 440 10.76 7.91 -30.44
N SER A 441 9.69 7.66 -31.19
CA SER A 441 9.14 8.65 -32.15
C SER A 441 8.08 9.58 -31.54
N PHE A 442 7.28 9.09 -30.59
CA PHE A 442 6.12 9.81 -30.03
C PHE A 442 6.23 10.05 -28.52
N GLY A 443 7.27 9.51 -27.88
CA GLY A 443 7.39 9.53 -26.43
C GLY A 443 6.36 8.63 -25.77
N ILE A 444 5.93 9.02 -24.58
CA ILE A 444 5.04 8.21 -23.75
C ILE A 444 3.59 8.41 -24.21
N PRO A 445 2.78 7.35 -24.33
CA PRO A 445 1.36 7.48 -24.64
C PRO A 445 0.57 8.13 -23.51
N ASP A 446 -0.62 8.65 -23.83
CA ASP A 446 -1.54 9.19 -22.82
C ASP A 446 -2.21 8.09 -22.00
N GLU A 447 -2.27 6.88 -22.57
CA GLU A 447 -2.77 5.66 -21.94
C GLU A 447 -2.07 4.45 -22.57
N ALA A 448 -1.66 3.51 -21.72
CA ALA A 448 -1.16 2.20 -22.11
C ALA A 448 -1.63 1.17 -21.08
N ARG A 449 -2.24 0.09 -21.57
CA ARG A 449 -2.75 -1.01 -20.74
C ARG A 449 -2.90 -2.28 -21.55
N ASP A 450 -3.04 -3.40 -20.86
CA ASP A 450 -3.44 -4.66 -21.48
C ASP A 450 -4.82 -4.54 -22.14
N LEU A 451 -4.99 -5.30 -23.22
CA LEU A 451 -6.30 -5.47 -23.86
C LEU A 451 -7.26 -6.23 -22.95
N TYR A 452 -8.50 -5.72 -22.85
CA TYR A 452 -9.56 -6.44 -22.19
C TYR A 452 -10.08 -7.58 -23.08
N PRO A 453 -10.60 -8.68 -22.50
CA PRO A 453 -11.07 -9.83 -23.27
C PRO A 453 -12.17 -9.54 -24.31
N PHE A 454 -12.90 -8.43 -24.19
CA PHE A 454 -13.91 -8.04 -25.18
C PHE A 454 -13.33 -7.21 -26.34
N GLU A 455 -12.18 -6.55 -26.15
CA GLU A 455 -11.50 -5.74 -27.18
C GLU A 455 -10.74 -6.63 -28.17
N THR A 456 -10.46 -7.87 -27.80
CA THR A 456 -9.73 -8.84 -28.65
C THR A 456 -10.58 -9.35 -29.82
N ARG A 457 -11.90 -9.15 -29.79
CA ARG A 457 -12.83 -9.63 -30.82
C ARG A 457 -12.69 -8.90 -32.15
N ASP A 458 -12.23 -7.65 -32.10
CA ASP A 458 -12.10 -6.78 -33.27
C ASP A 458 -10.68 -6.83 -33.87
N LEU A 459 -9.79 -7.67 -33.33
CA LEU A 459 -8.43 -7.81 -33.83
C LEU A 459 -8.37 -8.66 -35.10
N PRO A 460 -7.50 -8.31 -36.07
CA PRO A 460 -7.24 -9.15 -37.23
C PRO A 460 -6.83 -10.58 -36.83
N SER A 461 -7.27 -11.56 -37.61
CA SER A 461 -6.89 -12.96 -37.40
C SER A 461 -5.37 -13.13 -37.52
N GLY A 462 -4.73 -13.67 -36.47
CA GLY A 462 -3.28 -13.94 -36.44
C GLY A 462 -2.44 -13.04 -35.53
N THR A 463 -3.01 -12.00 -34.92
CA THR A 463 -2.33 -11.19 -33.91
C THR A 463 -2.15 -11.98 -32.61
N SER A 464 -0.94 -12.01 -32.03
CA SER A 464 -0.73 -12.59 -30.70
C SER A 464 -1.47 -11.71 -29.70
N VAL A 465 -2.51 -12.23 -29.07
CA VAL A 465 -3.35 -11.47 -28.12
C VAL A 465 -2.74 -11.47 -26.72
N ASN A 466 -1.85 -12.43 -26.43
CA ASN A 466 -1.39 -12.70 -25.07
C ASN A 466 -0.51 -11.57 -24.49
N ALA A 467 0.18 -10.82 -25.35
CA ALA A 467 1.02 -9.69 -24.96
C ALA A 467 0.61 -8.37 -25.64
N ALA A 468 -0.59 -8.32 -26.22
CA ALA A 468 -1.02 -7.14 -26.93
C ALA A 468 -1.53 -6.05 -25.97
N GLN A 469 -1.15 -4.80 -26.25
CA GLN A 469 -1.47 -3.64 -25.43
C GLN A 469 -2.24 -2.61 -26.23
N LEU A 470 -3.25 -2.03 -25.59
CA LEU A 470 -3.94 -0.86 -26.10
C LEU A 470 -3.16 0.40 -25.71
N VAL A 471 -2.82 1.21 -26.71
CA VAL A 471 -2.04 2.43 -26.54
C VAL A 471 -2.76 3.61 -27.17
N ARG A 472 -2.82 4.75 -26.47
CA ARG A 472 -3.50 5.97 -26.92
C ARG A 472 -2.56 7.17 -27.01
N TYR A 473 -2.57 7.83 -28.17
CA TYR A 473 -1.90 9.10 -28.42
C TYR A 473 -2.95 10.13 -28.89
N GLY A 474 -3.33 11.04 -28.02
CA GLY A 474 -4.40 12.01 -28.23
C GLY A 474 -5.73 11.30 -28.55
N ASN A 475 -6.22 11.53 -29.77
CA ASN A 475 -7.47 10.97 -30.27
C ASN A 475 -7.27 9.65 -31.06
N ARG A 476 -6.04 9.13 -31.15
CA ARG A 476 -5.75 7.88 -31.84
C ARG A 476 -5.47 6.78 -30.83
N THR A 477 -6.12 5.64 -31.01
CA THR A 477 -5.89 4.42 -30.24
C THR A 477 -5.37 3.35 -31.19
N THR A 478 -4.32 2.66 -30.78
CA THR A 478 -3.73 1.55 -31.52
C THR A 478 -3.53 0.35 -30.61
N VAL A 479 -3.36 -0.82 -31.20
CA VAL A 479 -2.98 -2.04 -30.51
C VAL A 479 -1.57 -2.41 -30.96
N ILE A 480 -0.69 -2.67 -30.00
CA ILE A 480 0.68 -3.13 -30.28
C ILE A 480 0.90 -4.52 -29.70
N ASP A 481 1.69 -5.33 -30.41
CA ASP A 481 2.15 -6.64 -29.95
C ASP A 481 3.53 -6.48 -29.32
N VAL A 482 3.65 -6.75 -28.01
CA VAL A 482 4.87 -6.52 -27.23
C VAL A 482 5.81 -7.73 -27.24
N GLU A 483 5.38 -8.86 -27.83
CA GLU A 483 6.18 -10.09 -27.94
C GLU A 483 7.13 -10.11 -29.16
N LYS A 484 6.97 -9.19 -30.11
CA LYS A 484 7.83 -9.10 -31.30
C LYS A 484 8.76 -7.89 -31.18
N PRO A 485 10.06 -8.11 -30.93
CA PRO A 485 11.06 -7.04 -30.98
C PRO A 485 11.22 -6.48 -32.39
#